data_AF-E0U9P0-F1
#
_entry.id   AF-E0U9P0-F1
#
_cell.length_a   1.000
_cell.length_b   1.000
_cell.length_c   1.000
_cell.angle_alpha   90.00
_cell.angle_beta   90.00
_cell.angle_gamma   90.00
#
_symmetry.space_group_name_H-M   'P 1'
#
loop_
_entity.id
_entity.type
_entity.pdbx_description
1 polymer ?
#
loop_
_entity_poly.entity_id
_entity_poly.type
_entity_poly.pdbx_seq_one_letter_code
_entity_poly.pdbx_strand_id
1 'polypeptide(L)'
;MLPTLADFGIKSPVYVRKIDKKSHWNPQSSNLEERVNQVADKVFKEDLCSLWYIDSDEAFYGVIAAISSGRNPRNQDIDFVWITDEELKLLNILKEQTKEGYCLFVQHLHYNILIDRETARRLCYSLIQKEREAQRCKKKSTQAILEYQNNKGCKALINNTNKCNCEK
;
A
#
# COMPACT_ATOMS: atom_id res chain seq x y z
N MET A 1 13.64 0.67 -16.46
CA MET A 1 12.33 0.02 -16.63
C MET A 1 11.57 0.16 -15.33
N LEU A 2 10.32 0.58 -15.39
CA LEU A 2 9.44 0.67 -14.22
C LEU A 2 8.97 -0.75 -13.83
N PRO A 3 8.77 -1.04 -12.54
CA PRO A 3 8.18 -2.32 -12.14
C PRO A 3 6.69 -2.36 -12.51
N THR A 4 6.15 -3.54 -12.77
CA THR A 4 4.73 -3.79 -13.00
C THR A 4 4.09 -4.46 -11.79
N LEU A 5 2.76 -4.47 -11.70
CA LEU A 5 2.02 -5.26 -10.71
C LEU A 5 2.36 -6.75 -10.77
N ALA A 6 2.60 -7.28 -11.98
CA ALA A 6 2.97 -8.67 -12.20
C ALA A 6 4.33 -9.02 -11.55
N ASP A 7 5.29 -8.09 -11.53
CA ASP A 7 6.58 -8.27 -10.85
C ASP A 7 6.44 -8.48 -9.33
N PHE A 8 5.29 -8.10 -8.76
CA PHE A 8 4.93 -8.29 -7.36
C PHE A 8 3.88 -9.41 -7.14
N GLY A 9 3.54 -10.16 -8.20
CA GLY A 9 2.52 -11.20 -8.17
C GLY A 9 1.10 -10.67 -7.92
N ILE A 10 0.84 -9.40 -8.22
CA ILE A 10 -0.45 -8.75 -7.99
C ILE A 10 -1.33 -8.91 -9.23
N LYS A 11 -2.54 -9.44 -9.02
CA LYS A 11 -3.63 -9.41 -10.01
C LYS A 11 -4.63 -8.35 -9.57
N SER A 12 -4.63 -7.20 -10.25
CA SER A 12 -5.56 -6.11 -9.94
C SER A 12 -7.01 -6.49 -10.26
N PRO A 13 -8.00 -5.84 -9.60
CA PRO A 13 -7.86 -4.78 -8.60
C PRO A 13 -7.58 -5.28 -7.18
N VAL A 14 -6.76 -4.55 -6.44
CA VAL A 14 -6.42 -4.84 -5.03
C VAL A 14 -6.33 -3.58 -4.18
N TYR A 15 -6.36 -3.76 -2.88
CA TYR A 15 -6.01 -2.76 -1.88
C TYR A 15 -4.59 -3.02 -1.37
N VAL A 16 -3.74 -2.00 -1.41
CA VAL A 16 -2.36 -2.05 -0.92
C VAL A 16 -2.28 -1.39 0.45
N ARG A 17 -1.74 -2.13 1.43
CA ARG A 17 -1.39 -1.63 2.75
C ARG A 17 0.12 -1.50 2.86
N LYS A 18 0.61 -0.28 3.04
CA LYS A 18 2.03 -0.05 3.41
C LYS A 18 2.31 -0.70 4.76
N ILE A 19 3.40 -1.44 4.85
CA ILE A 19 3.93 -1.98 6.12
C ILE A 19 5.28 -1.33 6.43
N ASP A 20 5.67 -1.32 7.70
CA ASP A 20 6.92 -0.65 8.09
C ASP A 20 8.16 -1.43 7.64
N LYS A 21 8.12 -2.76 7.72
CA LYS A 21 9.21 -3.68 7.35
C LYS A 21 8.66 -5.02 6.88
N LYS A 22 9.29 -5.68 5.90
CA LYS A 22 8.93 -7.07 5.50
C LYS A 22 8.94 -8.06 6.67
N SER A 23 9.84 -7.89 7.63
CA SER A 23 9.90 -8.76 8.82
C SER A 23 8.68 -8.66 9.73
N HIS A 24 7.88 -7.59 9.61
CA HIS A 24 6.58 -7.51 10.32
C HIS A 24 5.52 -8.44 9.72
N TRP A 25 5.69 -8.86 8.46
CA TRP A 25 4.81 -9.85 7.80
C TRP A 25 5.31 -11.29 7.97
N ASN A 26 6.64 -11.46 8.05
CA ASN A 26 7.29 -12.77 8.21
C ASN A 26 8.08 -12.82 9.53
N PRO A 27 7.40 -12.83 10.69
CA PRO A 27 8.08 -13.03 11.95
C PRO A 27 8.65 -14.46 12.03
N GLN A 28 9.74 -14.62 12.79
CA GLN A 28 10.32 -15.93 13.07
C GLN A 28 9.48 -16.63 14.16
N SER A 29 8.41 -17.31 13.75
CA SER A 29 7.67 -18.24 14.61
C SER A 29 7.33 -19.51 13.82
N SER A 30 7.44 -20.66 14.47
CA SER A 30 7.04 -21.96 13.92
C SER A 30 5.54 -22.22 14.01
N ASN A 31 4.81 -21.45 14.83
CA ASN A 31 3.36 -21.59 15.01
C ASN A 31 2.61 -20.55 14.17
N LEU A 32 1.63 -21.00 13.38
CA LEU A 32 0.78 -20.14 12.55
C LEU A 32 -0.02 -19.12 13.38
N GLU A 33 -0.62 -19.54 14.50
CA GLU A 33 -1.44 -18.65 15.33
C GLU A 33 -0.60 -17.53 15.95
N GLU A 34 0.58 -17.88 16.47
CA GLU A 34 1.52 -16.90 17.02
C GLU A 34 2.00 -15.94 15.92
N ARG A 35 2.34 -16.47 14.74
CA ARG A 35 2.70 -15.66 13.57
C ARG A 35 1.58 -14.68 13.20
N VAL A 36 0.33 -15.14 13.13
CA VAL A 36 -0.83 -14.31 12.80
C VAL A 36 -1.02 -13.18 13.81
N ASN A 37 -0.92 -13.50 15.10
CA ASN A 37 -1.03 -12.49 16.17
C ASN A 37 0.05 -11.43 16.04
N GLN A 38 1.31 -11.83 15.81
CA GLN A 38 2.42 -10.89 15.64
C GLN A 38 2.26 -10.03 14.38
N VAL A 39 1.79 -10.59 13.26
CA VAL A 39 1.56 -9.84 12.02
C VAL A 39 0.43 -8.83 12.21
N ALA A 40 -0.71 -9.24 12.78
CA ALA A 40 -1.84 -8.35 13.05
C ALA A 40 -1.40 -7.17 13.93
N ASP A 41 -0.72 -7.44 15.04
CA ASP A 41 -0.23 -6.42 15.97
C ASP A 41 0.85 -5.51 15.37
N LYS A 42 1.50 -5.88 14.26
CA LYS A 42 2.55 -5.06 13.61
C LYS A 42 2.08 -4.32 12.36
N VAL A 43 1.08 -4.84 11.65
CA VAL A 43 0.58 -4.30 10.38
C VAL A 43 -0.69 -3.47 10.58
N PHE A 44 -1.54 -3.89 11.52
CA PHE A 44 -2.83 -3.27 11.87
C PHE A 44 -2.81 -2.83 13.35
N LYS A 45 -1.79 -2.03 13.71
CA LYS A 45 -1.57 -1.50 15.07
C LYS A 45 -2.64 -0.51 15.53
N GLU A 46 -3.27 0.16 14.57
CA GLU A 46 -4.20 1.25 14.75
C GLU A 46 -5.57 0.78 14.30
N ASP A 47 -6.62 1.16 15.02
CA ASP A 47 -8.00 0.81 14.65
C ASP A 47 -8.36 1.39 13.28
N LEU A 48 -7.81 2.57 12.95
CA LEU A 48 -7.93 3.20 11.64
C LEU A 48 -6.71 2.86 10.79
N CYS A 49 -6.90 2.11 9.70
CA CYS A 49 -5.83 1.71 8.80
C CYS A 49 -6.04 2.26 7.38
N SER A 50 -4.96 2.80 6.81
CA SER A 50 -4.91 3.28 5.42
C SER A 50 -4.68 2.16 4.41
N LEU A 51 -5.54 2.09 3.40
CA LEU A 51 -5.44 1.26 2.20
C LEU A 51 -5.42 2.12 0.94
N TRP A 52 -4.74 1.65 -0.09
CA TRP A 52 -4.73 2.28 -1.41
C TRP A 52 -5.28 1.34 -2.48
N TYR A 53 -6.34 1.74 -3.16
CA TYR A 53 -6.92 0.98 -4.26
C TYR A 53 -6.04 1.07 -5.51
N ILE A 54 -5.65 -0.07 -6.06
CA ILE A 54 -4.78 -0.21 -7.21
C ILE A 54 -5.46 -1.10 -8.25
N ASP A 55 -5.84 -0.50 -9.38
CA ASP A 55 -6.39 -1.20 -10.55
C ASP A 55 -5.40 -1.36 -11.71
N SER A 56 -4.31 -0.58 -11.70
CA SER A 56 -3.37 -0.43 -12.80
C SER A 56 -1.95 -0.12 -12.32
N ASP A 57 -0.96 -0.34 -13.19
CA ASP A 57 0.43 0.06 -12.94
C ASP A 57 0.55 1.57 -12.68
N GLU A 58 -0.22 2.39 -13.41
CA GLU A 58 -0.22 3.85 -13.24
C GLU A 58 -0.75 4.28 -11.87
N ALA A 59 -1.85 3.66 -11.40
CA ALA A 59 -2.36 3.86 -10.05
C ALA A 59 -1.29 3.52 -9.00
N PHE A 60 -0.61 2.38 -9.17
CA PHE A 60 0.48 1.96 -8.30
C PHE A 60 1.60 3.00 -8.24
N TYR A 61 2.04 3.53 -9.39
CA TYR A 61 3.08 4.56 -9.43
C TYR A 61 2.67 5.84 -8.72
N GLY A 62 1.42 6.26 -8.88
CA GLY A 62 0.88 7.43 -8.19
C GLY A 62 0.86 7.24 -6.67
N VAL A 63 0.46 6.05 -6.20
CA VAL A 63 0.43 5.70 -4.78
C VAL A 63 1.83 5.67 -4.18
N ILE A 64 2.82 5.10 -4.90
CA ILE A 64 4.22 5.15 -4.48
C ILE A 64 4.71 6.60 -4.34
N ALA A 65 4.38 7.49 -5.29
CA ALA A 65 4.72 8.90 -5.20
C ALA A 65 4.05 9.60 -3.99
N ALA A 66 2.78 9.33 -3.73
CA ALA A 66 2.06 9.87 -2.57
C ALA A 66 2.64 9.39 -1.23
N ILE A 67 2.97 8.10 -1.12
CA ILE A 67 3.62 7.54 0.08
C ILE A 67 5.03 8.13 0.28
N SER A 68 5.76 8.39 -0.81
CA SER A 68 7.12 8.91 -0.78
C SER A 68 7.21 10.41 -0.46
N SER A 69 6.19 11.22 -0.78
CA SER A 69 6.27 12.68 -0.64
C SER A 69 6.48 13.14 0.80
N GLY A 70 5.97 12.37 1.77
CA GLY A 70 6.16 12.64 3.21
C GLY A 70 7.46 12.08 3.81
N ARG A 71 8.35 11.48 3.02
CA ARG A 71 9.57 10.81 3.52
C ARG A 71 10.84 11.60 3.21
N ASN A 72 11.85 11.44 4.08
CA ASN A 72 13.21 11.93 3.84
C ASN A 72 14.25 10.82 4.11
N PRO A 73 15.01 10.33 3.11
CA PRO A 73 14.89 10.65 1.68
C PRO A 73 13.58 10.11 1.07
N ARG A 74 13.10 10.70 -0.04
CA ARG A 74 11.83 10.30 -0.68
C ARG A 74 11.88 8.93 -1.36
N ASN A 75 13.07 8.50 -1.81
CA ASN A 75 13.27 7.29 -2.61
C ASN A 75 13.57 6.02 -1.79
N GLN A 76 13.07 5.92 -0.56
CA GLN A 76 13.28 4.75 0.28
C GLN A 76 12.59 3.48 -0.26
N ASP A 77 12.97 2.33 0.29
CA ASP A 77 12.20 1.10 0.11
C ASP A 77 10.76 1.30 0.63
N ILE A 78 9.80 0.73 -0.09
CA ILE A 78 8.40 0.68 0.33
C ILE A 78 7.99 -0.78 0.42
N ASP A 79 7.80 -1.24 1.65
CA ASP A 79 7.25 -2.55 1.95
C ASP A 79 5.73 -2.45 2.02
N PHE A 80 5.04 -3.45 1.47
CA PHE A 80 3.59 -3.48 1.47
C PHE A 80 3.05 -4.91 1.37
N VAL A 81 1.77 -5.06 1.70
CA VAL A 81 0.96 -6.24 1.41
C VAL A 81 -0.27 -5.81 0.62
N TRP A 82 -0.86 -6.74 -0.12
CA TRP A 82 -2.07 -6.48 -0.90
C TRP A 82 -3.20 -7.43 -0.51
N ILE A 83 -4.42 -6.92 -0.63
CA ILE A 83 -5.67 -7.50 -0.13
C ILE A 83 -6.73 -7.33 -1.22
N THR A 84 -7.49 -8.37 -1.52
CA THR A 84 -8.58 -8.28 -2.50
C THR A 84 -9.84 -7.67 -1.87
N ASP A 85 -10.73 -7.15 -2.70
CA ASP A 85 -12.03 -6.68 -2.22
C ASP A 85 -12.87 -7.79 -1.58
N GLU A 86 -12.79 -9.01 -2.13
CA GLU A 86 -13.46 -10.19 -1.58
C GLU A 86 -12.97 -10.51 -0.17
N GLU A 87 -11.67 -10.40 0.09
CA GLU A 87 -11.06 -10.65 1.41
C GLU A 87 -11.56 -9.65 2.46
N LEU A 88 -11.76 -8.38 2.07
CA LEU A 88 -12.35 -7.37 2.97
C LEU A 88 -13.84 -7.66 3.22
N LYS A 89 -14.60 -7.99 2.16
CA LYS A 89 -16.03 -8.29 2.24
C LYS A 89 -16.33 -9.52 3.09
N LEU A 90 -15.54 -10.58 2.98
CA LEU A 90 -15.69 -11.82 3.76
C LEU A 90 -15.61 -11.59 5.28
N LEU A 91 -14.94 -10.52 5.69
CA LEU A 91 -14.78 -10.14 7.10
C LEU A 91 -15.63 -8.93 7.48
N ASN A 92 -16.53 -8.47 6.60
CA ASN A 92 -17.35 -7.28 6.78
C ASN A 92 -16.54 -6.01 7.11
N ILE A 93 -15.31 -5.90 6.59
CA ILE A 93 -14.49 -4.71 6.78
C ILE A 93 -15.04 -3.60 5.89
N LEU A 94 -15.56 -2.56 6.53
CA LEU A 94 -16.04 -1.37 5.86
C LEU A 94 -14.85 -0.47 5.47
N LYS A 95 -14.92 0.07 4.27
CA LYS A 95 -13.92 0.98 3.72
C LYS A 95 -14.58 2.30 3.35
N GLU A 96 -13.98 3.39 3.79
CA GLU A 96 -14.43 4.75 3.49
C GLU A 96 -13.38 5.42 2.61
N GLN A 97 -13.79 5.89 1.44
CA GLN A 97 -12.89 6.64 0.56
C GLN A 97 -12.60 7.99 1.19
N THR A 98 -11.32 8.29 1.42
CA THR A 98 -10.88 9.56 2.00
C THR A 98 -9.85 10.20 1.10
N LYS A 99 -9.93 11.52 0.89
CA LYS A 99 -8.94 12.22 0.08
C LYS A 99 -7.66 12.39 0.89
N GLU A 100 -6.64 11.62 0.56
CA GLU A 100 -5.34 11.70 1.24
C GLU A 100 -4.16 11.72 0.26
N GLY A 101 -3.07 12.38 0.68
CA GLY A 101 -1.82 12.47 -0.08
C GLY A 101 -1.71 13.72 -0.95
N TYR A 102 -0.47 14.02 -1.35
CA TYR A 102 -0.13 15.23 -2.11
C TYR A 102 -0.24 15.04 -3.63
N CYS A 103 -0.64 13.85 -4.09
CA CYS A 103 -0.83 13.53 -5.50
C CYS A 103 -2.34 13.47 -5.80
N LEU A 104 -2.86 14.47 -6.51
CA LEU A 104 -4.28 14.57 -6.87
C LEU A 104 -4.79 13.33 -7.62
N PHE A 105 -3.94 12.71 -8.45
CA PHE A 105 -4.29 11.50 -9.19
C PHE A 105 -4.71 10.35 -8.26
N VAL A 106 -4.13 10.24 -7.07
CA VAL A 106 -4.38 9.10 -6.19
C VAL A 106 -5.13 9.45 -4.92
N GLN A 107 -5.49 10.72 -4.70
CA GLN A 107 -6.31 11.10 -3.54
C GLN A 107 -7.61 10.32 -3.44
N HIS A 108 -8.25 10.03 -4.58
CA HIS A 108 -9.47 9.23 -4.63
C HIS A 108 -9.20 7.70 -4.56
N LEU A 109 -7.94 7.29 -4.49
CA LEU A 109 -7.57 5.89 -4.34
C LEU A 109 -7.31 5.51 -2.88
N HIS A 110 -7.30 6.48 -1.97
CA HIS A 110 -7.10 6.22 -0.55
C HIS A 110 -8.42 5.85 0.14
N TYR A 111 -8.33 4.82 0.98
CA TYR A 111 -9.44 4.32 1.78
C TYR A 111 -8.96 4.13 3.22
N ASN A 112 -9.77 4.61 4.16
CA ASN A 112 -9.64 4.24 5.55
C ASN A 112 -10.50 3.00 5.82
N ILE A 113 -9.97 2.08 6.60
CA ILE A 113 -10.74 0.97 7.19
C ILE A 113 -10.69 1.10 8.70
N LEU A 114 -11.81 0.78 9.35
CA LEU A 114 -11.85 0.53 10.79
C LEU A 114 -11.80 -0.98 10.99
N ILE A 115 -10.78 -1.46 11.71
CA ILE A 115 -10.56 -2.88 11.91
C ILE A 115 -10.17 -3.16 13.36
N ASP A 116 -10.99 -3.94 14.06
CA ASP A 116 -10.65 -4.41 15.39
C ASP A 116 -9.58 -5.50 15.34
N ARG A 117 -8.98 -5.79 16.50
CA ARG A 117 -7.88 -6.75 16.60
C ARG A 117 -8.25 -8.17 16.19
N GLU A 118 -9.47 -8.63 16.46
CA GLU A 118 -9.91 -9.98 16.10
C GLU A 118 -10.09 -10.08 14.58
N THR A 119 -10.74 -9.09 13.97
CA THR A 119 -10.91 -9.00 12.53
C THR A 119 -9.56 -8.87 11.81
N ALA A 120 -8.61 -8.10 12.34
CA ALA A 120 -7.25 -8.03 11.82
C ALA A 120 -6.53 -9.38 11.86
N ARG A 121 -6.66 -10.14 12.95
CA ARG A 121 -6.11 -11.50 13.05
C ARG A 121 -6.72 -12.44 12.02
N ARG A 122 -8.05 -12.42 11.87
CA ARG A 122 -8.75 -13.24 10.86
C ARG A 122 -8.32 -12.90 9.43
N LEU A 123 -8.13 -11.62 9.14
CA LEU A 123 -7.60 -11.16 7.86
C LEU A 123 -6.17 -11.66 7.64
N CYS A 124 -5.28 -11.47 8.62
CA CYS A 124 -3.91 -11.94 8.55
C CYS A 124 -3.83 -13.47 8.41
N TYR A 125 -4.69 -14.22 9.09
CA TYR A 125 -4.79 -15.67 8.99
C TYR A 125 -5.12 -16.09 7.56
N SER A 126 -6.19 -15.54 6.98
CA SER A 126 -6.56 -15.80 5.57
C SER A 126 -5.43 -15.40 4.61
N LEU A 127 -4.82 -14.24 4.90
CA LEU A 127 -3.55 -13.71 4.39
C LEU A 127 -2.50 -14.79 4.16
N ILE A 128 -2.03 -15.29 5.29
CA ILE A 128 -0.90 -16.20 5.41
C ILE A 128 -1.27 -17.59 4.87
N GLN A 129 -2.50 -18.05 5.09
CA GLN A 129 -2.96 -19.35 4.61
C GLN A 129 -2.97 -19.43 3.07
N LYS A 130 -3.24 -18.30 2.39
CA LYS A 130 -3.12 -18.17 0.93
C LYS A 130 -1.69 -17.93 0.44
N GLU A 131 -0.70 -18.08 1.33
CA GLU A 131 0.71 -17.82 1.05
C GLU A 131 0.96 -16.40 0.54
N ARG A 132 0.14 -15.42 0.95
CA ARG A 132 0.37 -14.02 0.59
C ARG A 132 1.71 -13.57 1.15
N GLU A 133 2.58 -13.09 0.27
CA GLU A 133 3.86 -12.51 0.65
C GLU A 133 3.79 -10.99 0.75
N ALA A 134 4.54 -10.42 1.71
CA ALA A 134 4.88 -9.01 1.66
C ALA A 134 5.81 -8.73 0.48
N GLN A 135 5.52 -7.64 -0.23
CA GLN A 135 6.25 -7.17 -1.39
C GLN A 135 7.09 -5.94 -1.04
N ARG A 136 8.11 -5.67 -1.85
CA ARG A 136 8.99 -4.50 -1.68
C ARG A 136 9.22 -3.80 -3.02
N CYS A 137 8.78 -2.55 -3.10
CA CYS A 137 9.30 -1.63 -4.09
C CYS A 137 10.68 -1.14 -3.60
N LYS A 138 11.75 -1.68 -4.20
CA LYS A 138 13.14 -1.34 -3.84
C LYS A 138 13.44 0.11 -4.19
N LYS A 139 14.35 0.75 -3.46
CA LYS A 139 14.84 2.12 -3.66
C LYS A 139 15.09 2.49 -5.12
N LYS A 140 15.73 1.61 -5.90
CA LYS A 140 15.97 1.84 -7.34
C LYS A 140 14.67 1.95 -8.15
N SER A 141 13.71 1.06 -7.89
CA SER A 141 12.39 1.09 -8.52
C SER A 141 11.58 2.28 -8.03
N THR A 142 11.62 2.59 -6.73
CA THR A 142 10.99 3.79 -6.17
C THR A 142 11.52 5.03 -6.87
N GLN A 143 12.85 5.19 -6.97
CA GLN A 143 13.48 6.31 -7.67
C GLN A 143 12.98 6.45 -9.12
N ALA A 144 12.95 5.34 -9.88
CA ALA A 144 12.47 5.36 -11.26
C ALA A 144 10.98 5.76 -11.37
N ILE A 145 10.14 5.30 -10.43
CA ILE A 145 8.73 5.70 -10.34
C ILE A 145 8.61 7.20 -10.03
N LEU A 146 9.41 7.71 -9.10
CA LEU A 146 9.39 9.14 -8.75
C LEU A 146 9.82 10.01 -9.94
N GLU A 147 10.85 9.61 -10.69
CA GLU A 147 11.28 10.30 -11.92
C GLU A 147 10.17 10.30 -12.98
N TYR A 148 9.53 9.14 -13.19
CA TYR A 148 8.39 9.03 -14.11
C TYR A 148 7.22 9.93 -13.72
N GLN A 149 6.85 9.93 -12.44
CA GLN A 149 5.77 10.78 -11.92
C GLN A 149 6.12 12.27 -11.97
N ASN A 150 7.37 12.62 -11.71
CA ASN A 150 7.87 13.98 -11.87
C ASN A 150 7.75 14.47 -13.32
N ASN A 151 8.13 13.62 -14.29
CA ASN A 151 8.00 13.93 -15.73
C ASN A 151 6.53 14.06 -16.16
N LYS A 152 5.60 13.38 -15.47
CA LYS A 152 4.15 13.55 -15.64
C LYS A 152 3.57 14.78 -14.91
N GLY A 153 4.39 15.60 -14.25
CA GLY A 153 3.94 16.82 -13.57
C GLY A 153 3.26 16.57 -12.21
N CYS A 154 3.63 15.50 -11.51
CA CYS A 154 3.04 15.16 -10.20
C CYS A 154 3.44 16.18 -9.11
N LYS A 155 2.43 16.88 -8.56
CA LYS A 155 2.63 17.89 -7.49
C LYS A 155 3.18 17.32 -6.18
N ALA A 156 2.97 16.03 -5.91
CA ALA A 156 3.55 15.38 -4.73
C ALA A 156 5.09 15.41 -4.72
N LEU A 157 5.71 15.61 -5.89
CA LEU A 157 7.16 15.56 -6.07
C LEU A 157 7.75 16.92 -6.46
N ILE A 158 6.97 17.78 -7.14
CA ILE A 158 7.42 19.09 -7.60
C ILE A 158 7.05 20.15 -6.57
N ASN A 159 8.06 20.71 -5.90
CA ASN A 159 7.86 21.75 -4.89
C ASN A 159 7.39 23.12 -5.47
N ASN A 160 7.32 23.31 -6.80
CA ASN A 160 7.21 24.63 -7.43
C ASN A 160 6.37 24.70 -8.74
N THR A 161 5.45 23.78 -9.03
CA THR A 161 4.57 23.91 -10.22
C THR A 161 3.15 24.30 -9.86
N ASN A 162 2.66 25.37 -10.50
CA ASN A 162 1.31 25.91 -10.27
C ASN A 162 0.19 25.00 -10.81
N LYS A 163 0.47 24.09 -11.76
CA LYS A 163 -0.56 23.24 -12.38
C LYS A 163 -0.12 21.77 -12.50
N CYS A 164 -0.93 20.85 -11.99
CA CYS A 164 -0.79 19.41 -12.18
C CYS A 164 -1.57 19.00 -13.43
N ASN A 165 -1.11 17.98 -14.15
CA ASN A 165 -1.90 17.41 -15.26
C ASN A 165 -3.27 16.85 -14.81
N CYS A 166 -3.43 16.60 -13.51
CA CYS A 166 -4.68 16.16 -12.89
C CYS A 166 -5.61 17.31 -12.46
N GLU A 167 -5.24 18.58 -12.66
CA GLU A 167 -6.06 19.77 -12.34
C GLU A 167 -6.81 20.31 -13.57
N LYS A 168 -7.17 19.43 -14.51
CA LYS A 168 -7.99 19.80 -15.66
C LYS A 168 -9.44 20.03 -15.26
#